data_AF-D8FBK0-F1
#
_entry.id   AF-D8FBK0-F1
#
_cell.length_a   1.000
_cell.length_b   1.000
_cell.length_c   1.000
_cell.angle_alpha   90.00
_cell.angle_beta   90.00
_cell.angle_gamma   90.00
#
_symmetry.space_group_name_H-M   'P 1'
#
loop_
_entity.id
_entity.type
_entity.pdbx_description
1 polymer ?
#
loop_
_entity_poly.entity_id
_entity_poly.type
_entity_poly.pdbx_seq_one_letter_code
_entity_poly.pdbx_strand_id
1 'polypeptide(L)'
;MGEGRMNVLKPNLKATVITLLEKGLSQREINRKTGINRKTIRRYAQLHHRAIFEETESSIYPTLEGVDTGSSVLPVQNPPPRPSALENPPKNGSACEPHRKWIEEQLRLGRNAMAIYRNVNRKLTPCVNRKLTPL
;
A
#
# COMPACT_ATOMS: atom_id res chain seq x y z
N MET A 1 -9.12 22.07 13.28
CA MET A 1 -8.25 21.36 14.24
C MET A 1 -9.17 20.75 15.29
N GLY A 2 -9.42 19.45 15.22
CA GLY A 2 -10.33 18.76 16.15
C GLY A 2 -9.52 18.09 17.24
N GLU A 3 -9.60 18.64 18.45
CA GLU A 3 -8.92 18.21 19.67
C GLU A 3 -9.03 16.68 19.87
N GLY A 4 -7.87 16.04 19.98
CA GLY A 4 -7.75 14.64 20.33
C GLY A 4 -8.08 14.42 21.80
N ARG A 5 -9.36 14.50 22.18
CA ARG A 5 -9.80 13.86 23.43
C ARG A 5 -9.57 12.36 23.26
N MET A 6 -8.63 11.81 24.03
CA MET A 6 -8.45 10.37 24.11
C MET A 6 -9.67 9.77 24.83
N ASN A 7 -10.76 9.57 24.11
CA ASN A 7 -11.88 8.81 24.63
C ASN A 7 -11.45 7.34 24.62
N VAL A 8 -10.84 6.95 25.74
CA VAL A 8 -10.40 5.60 26.00
C VAL A 8 -11.65 4.78 26.28
N LEU A 9 -11.94 3.87 25.36
CA LEU A 9 -13.02 2.91 25.48
C LEU A 9 -12.86 2.08 26.78
N LYS A 10 -13.97 1.73 27.44
CA LYS A 10 -13.95 0.85 28.62
C LYS A 10 -13.16 -0.44 28.32
N PRO A 11 -12.38 -0.97 29.28
CA PRO A 11 -11.49 -2.11 29.04
C PRO A 11 -12.22 -3.33 28.46
N ASN A 12 -13.42 -3.62 28.93
CA ASN A 12 -14.23 -4.74 28.43
C ASN A 12 -14.56 -4.60 26.94
N LEU A 13 -14.96 -3.40 26.52
CA LEU A 13 -15.28 -3.11 25.13
C LEU A 13 -14.04 -3.11 24.24
N LYS A 14 -12.86 -2.71 24.77
CA LYS A 14 -11.58 -2.84 24.05
C LYS A 14 -11.25 -4.30 23.78
N ALA A 15 -11.35 -5.17 24.78
CA ALA A 15 -11.10 -6.60 24.63
C ALA A 15 -12.05 -7.21 23.58
N THR A 16 -13.31 -6.81 23.59
CA THR A 16 -14.27 -7.22 22.55
C THR A 16 -13.83 -6.76 21.16
N VAL A 17 -13.39 -5.51 20.98
CA VAL A 17 -12.92 -5.05 19.66
C VAL A 17 -11.69 -5.82 19.20
N ILE A 18 -10.71 -6.04 20.08
CA ILE A 18 -9.48 -6.78 19.78
C ILE A 18 -9.80 -8.21 19.34
N THR A 19 -10.58 -8.94 20.14
CA THR A 19 -10.97 -10.32 19.83
C THR A 19 -11.78 -10.44 18.54
N LEU A 20 -12.60 -9.44 18.18
CA LEU A 20 -13.32 -9.42 16.91
C LEU A 20 -12.40 -9.14 15.72
N LEU A 21 -11.33 -8.35 15.91
CA LEU A 21 -10.31 -8.10 14.90
C LEU A 21 -9.44 -9.35 14.66
N GLU A 22 -9.05 -10.07 15.71
CA GLU A 22 -8.33 -11.36 15.61
C GLU A 22 -9.14 -12.40 14.83
N LYS A 23 -10.48 -12.41 15.02
CA LYS A 23 -11.41 -13.26 14.25
C LYS A 23 -11.59 -12.84 12.79
N GLY A 24 -10.93 -11.78 12.33
CA GLY A 24 -10.99 -11.31 10.94
C GLY A 24 -12.28 -10.56 10.58
N LEU A 25 -13.07 -10.09 11.55
CA LEU A 25 -14.30 -9.36 11.26
C LEU A 25 -14.01 -7.95 10.72
N SER A 26 -14.76 -7.53 9.70
CA SER A 26 -14.62 -6.18 9.15
C SER A 26 -15.00 -5.10 10.16
N GLN A 27 -14.38 -3.92 10.05
CA GLN A 27 -14.68 -2.78 10.94
C GLN A 27 -16.17 -2.38 10.92
N ARG A 28 -16.85 -2.59 9.78
CA ARG A 28 -18.28 -2.31 9.62
C ARG A 28 -19.14 -3.30 10.41
N GLU A 29 -18.76 -4.57 10.39
CA GLU A 29 -19.38 -5.66 11.15
C GLU A 29 -19.26 -5.41 12.65
N ILE A 30 -18.06 -5.01 13.10
CA ILE A 30 -17.79 -4.69 14.51
C ILE A 30 -18.64 -3.50 14.97
N ASN A 31 -18.77 -2.44 14.16
CA ASN A 31 -19.62 -1.30 14.47
C ASN A 31 -21.10 -1.72 14.62
N ARG A 32 -21.61 -2.58 13.75
CA ARG A 32 -22.99 -3.09 13.84
C ARG A 32 -23.23 -3.89 15.12
N LYS A 33 -22.28 -4.73 15.53
CA LYS A 33 -22.41 -5.60 16.70
C LYS A 33 -22.18 -4.89 18.03
N THR A 34 -21.25 -3.95 18.08
CA THR A 34 -20.80 -3.32 19.33
C THR A 34 -21.34 -1.89 19.54
N GLY A 35 -21.86 -1.25 18.48
CA GLY A 35 -22.26 0.16 18.50
C GLY A 35 -21.10 1.14 18.63
N ILE A 36 -19.85 0.67 18.59
CA ILE A 36 -18.65 1.50 18.71
C ILE A 36 -18.38 2.18 17.38
N ASN A 37 -18.16 3.50 17.41
CA ASN A 37 -17.86 4.27 16.20
C ASN A 37 -16.69 3.66 15.40
N ARG A 38 -16.88 3.54 14.08
CA ARG A 38 -15.89 3.02 13.14
C ARG A 38 -14.51 3.69 13.26
N LYS A 39 -14.44 4.98 13.58
CA LYS A 39 -13.16 5.69 13.81
C LYS A 39 -12.37 5.12 15.00
N THR A 40 -13.08 4.76 16.06
CA THR A 40 -12.51 4.15 17.27
C THR A 40 -11.99 2.75 16.94
N ILE A 41 -12.80 1.93 16.25
CA ILE A 41 -12.39 0.59 15.81
C ILE A 41 -11.15 0.66 14.92
N ARG A 42 -11.10 1.59 13.95
CA ARG A 42 -9.94 1.80 13.08
C ARG A 42 -8.66 2.10 13.87
N ARG A 43 -8.75 2.92 14.92
CA ARG A 43 -7.59 3.24 15.77
C ARG A 43 -7.07 2.00 16.49
N TYR A 44 -7.96 1.18 17.06
CA TYR A 44 -7.56 -0.07 17.71
C TYR A 44 -7.01 -1.10 16.71
N ALA A 45 -7.55 -1.18 15.50
CA ALA A 45 -7.01 -2.06 14.45
C ALA A 45 -5.57 -1.69 14.07
N GLN A 46 -5.25 -0.39 13.96
CA GLN A 46 -3.89 0.08 13.71
C GLN A 46 -2.93 -0.27 14.85
N LEU A 47 -3.36 -0.08 16.10
CA LEU A 47 -2.56 -0.44 17.28
C LEU A 47 -2.33 -1.95 17.37
N HIS A 48 -3.36 -2.74 17.08
CA HIS A 48 -3.29 -4.20 17.07
C HIS A 48 -2.32 -4.71 16.01
N HIS A 49 -2.40 -4.17 14.78
CA HIS A 49 -1.47 -4.53 13.71
C HIS A 49 -0.01 -4.19 14.09
N ARG A 50 0.21 -3.03 14.70
CA ARG A 50 1.53 -2.63 15.20
C ARG A 50 2.04 -3.55 16.30
N ALA A 51 1.19 -3.93 17.25
CA ALA A 51 1.54 -4.85 18.33
C ALA A 51 1.91 -6.24 17.79
N ILE A 52 1.15 -6.76 16.80
CA ILE A 52 1.51 -8.00 16.10
C ILE A 52 2.88 -7.86 15.45
N PHE A 53 3.13 -6.81 14.66
CA PHE A 53 4.44 -6.62 14.04
C PHE A 53 5.58 -6.52 15.05
N GLU A 54 5.41 -5.81 16.17
CA GLU A 54 6.44 -5.75 17.23
C GLU A 54 6.71 -7.12 17.87
N GLU A 55 5.73 -8.03 17.93
CA GLU A 55 5.92 -9.43 18.33
C GLU A 55 6.62 -10.28 17.24
N THR A 56 6.29 -10.06 15.96
CA THR A 56 6.89 -10.78 14.83
C THR A 56 8.28 -10.28 14.44
N GLU A 57 8.71 -9.10 14.91
CA GLU A 57 10.05 -8.55 14.65
C GLU A 57 11.19 -9.28 15.39
N SER A 58 10.88 -10.31 16.19
CA SER A 58 11.87 -11.35 16.55
C SER A 58 12.16 -12.35 15.41
N SER A 59 11.47 -12.25 14.27
CA SER A 59 11.73 -13.05 13.08
C SER A 59 11.36 -12.28 11.80
N ILE A 60 12.28 -11.42 11.39
CA ILE A 60 12.62 -11.02 10.01
C ILE A 60 11.54 -11.21 8.91
N TYR A 61 11.13 -10.07 8.33
CA TYR A 61 10.52 -9.81 7.01
C TYR A 61 9.04 -9.36 6.99
N PRO A 62 8.74 -8.18 6.39
CA PRO A 62 7.37 -7.72 6.17
C PRO A 62 6.83 -8.36 4.89
N THR A 63 6.17 -9.51 5.01
CA THR A 63 5.37 -10.08 3.91
C THR A 63 4.00 -9.40 3.90
N LEU A 64 3.81 -8.52 2.91
CA LEU A 64 2.58 -7.80 2.63
C LEU A 64 1.59 -8.77 1.96
N GLU A 65 0.81 -9.49 2.76
CA GLU A 65 -0.29 -10.36 2.29
C GLU A 65 -1.62 -9.61 2.40
N GLY A 66 -2.02 -9.00 1.27
CA GLY A 66 -3.37 -8.50 1.08
C GLY A 66 -4.28 -9.63 0.60
N VAL A 67 -5.02 -10.24 1.52
CA VAL A 67 -6.10 -11.19 1.20
C VAL A 67 -7.43 -10.45 1.29
N ASP A 68 -8.01 -10.12 0.14
CA ASP A 68 -9.40 -9.66 0.01
C ASP A 68 -10.22 -10.77 -0.67
N THR A 69 -10.71 -11.72 0.13
CA THR A 69 -11.72 -12.69 -0.29
C THR A 69 -13.09 -12.08 -0.01
N GLY A 70 -13.61 -11.33 -0.99
CA GLY A 70 -14.99 -10.83 -1.02
C GLY A 70 -15.76 -11.45 -2.19
N SER A 71 -16.51 -12.52 -1.93
CA SER A 71 -17.33 -13.22 -2.93
C SER A 71 -18.72 -12.59 -3.10
N SER A 72 -19.11 -12.42 -4.37
CA SER A 72 -20.46 -12.38 -4.97
C SER A 72 -21.41 -11.20 -4.70
N VAL A 73 -21.40 -10.26 -5.64
CA VAL A 73 -22.61 -9.79 -6.32
C VAL A 73 -22.23 -9.70 -7.81
N LEU A 74 -23.01 -10.31 -8.71
CA LEU A 74 -22.88 -10.04 -10.15
C LEU A 74 -23.53 -8.68 -10.44
N PRO A 75 -22.80 -7.62 -10.81
CA PRO A 75 -23.34 -6.66 -11.74
C PRO A 75 -23.03 -7.17 -13.15
N VAL A 76 -24.01 -7.08 -14.04
CA VAL A 76 -23.82 -7.20 -15.48
C VAL A 76 -22.59 -6.37 -15.89
N GLN A 77 -21.47 -7.04 -16.10
CA GLN A 77 -20.29 -6.41 -16.68
C GLN A 77 -20.55 -6.32 -18.17
N ASN A 78 -20.96 -5.14 -18.64
CA ASN A 78 -20.60 -4.76 -20.00
C ASN A 78 -19.09 -4.52 -19.96
N PRO A 79 -18.24 -5.43 -20.49
CA PRO A 79 -16.81 -5.22 -20.44
C PRO A 79 -16.51 -3.92 -21.18
N PRO A 80 -15.74 -2.99 -20.58
CA PRO A 80 -15.31 -1.81 -21.32
C PRO A 80 -14.61 -2.28 -22.60
N PRO A 81 -14.83 -1.62 -23.75
CA PRO A 81 -14.20 -2.00 -25.01
C PRO A 81 -12.69 -2.08 -24.78
N ARG A 82 -12.15 -3.28 -24.93
CA ARG A 82 -10.73 -3.57 -24.79
C ARG A 82 -10.01 -2.57 -25.71
N PRO A 83 -9.15 -1.66 -25.22
CA PRO A 83 -8.32 -0.89 -26.14
C PRO A 83 -7.57 -1.92 -26.96
N SER A 84 -7.65 -1.80 -28.29
CA SER A 84 -7.01 -2.70 -29.24
C SER A 84 -5.64 -3.06 -28.71
N ALA A 85 -5.34 -4.36 -28.62
CA ALA A 85 -4.00 -4.81 -28.31
C ALA A 85 -3.06 -3.97 -29.17
N LEU A 86 -2.16 -3.23 -28.52
CA LEU A 86 -1.20 -2.40 -29.22
C LEU A 86 -0.23 -3.40 -29.85
N GLU A 87 -0.65 -3.93 -31.01
CA GLU A 87 0.17 -4.75 -31.88
C GLU A 87 1.41 -3.90 -32.15
N ASN A 88 2.55 -4.42 -31.70
CA ASN A 88 3.86 -3.77 -31.60
C ASN A 88 4.09 -3.00 -30.28
N PRO A 89 4.62 -3.66 -29.22
CA PRO A 89 5.42 -2.93 -28.25
C PRO A 89 6.49 -2.13 -29.03
N PRO A 90 6.75 -0.86 -28.69
CA PRO A 90 7.75 -0.07 -29.39
C PRO A 90 9.07 -0.84 -29.35
N LYS A 91 9.66 -1.09 -30.53
CA LYS A 91 11.00 -1.69 -30.71
C LYS A 91 12.13 -0.77 -30.19
N ASN A 92 11.78 0.22 -29.39
CA ASN A 92 12.66 1.18 -28.80
C ASN A 92 13.05 0.56 -27.46
N GLY A 93 14.33 0.20 -27.29
CA GLY A 93 14.82 -0.43 -26.08
C GLY A 93 14.35 0.27 -24.80
N SER A 94 14.25 -0.48 -23.71
CA SER A 94 13.84 0.05 -22.40
C SER A 94 14.56 1.36 -22.08
N ALA A 95 13.88 2.31 -21.43
CA ALA A 95 14.50 3.56 -20.97
C ALA A 95 15.75 3.32 -20.09
N CYS A 96 15.91 2.11 -19.55
CA CYS A 96 17.08 1.69 -18.80
C CYS A 96 18.30 1.33 -19.67
N GLU A 97 18.15 1.11 -20.97
CA GLU A 97 19.22 0.63 -21.87
C GLU A 97 20.48 1.52 -21.83
N PRO A 98 20.37 2.87 -21.88
CA PRO A 98 21.53 3.75 -21.76
C PRO A 98 22.23 3.69 -20.40
N HIS A 99 21.52 3.25 -19.35
CA HIS A 99 22.00 3.24 -17.96
C HIS A 99 22.54 1.87 -17.53
N ARG A 100 22.55 0.87 -18.42
CA ARG A 100 22.89 -0.52 -18.11
C ARG A 100 24.26 -0.69 -17.44
N LYS A 101 25.32 -0.10 -18.01
CA LYS A 101 26.69 -0.19 -17.45
C LYS A 101 26.77 0.34 -16.02
N TRP A 102 26.12 1.47 -15.75
CA TRP A 102 26.07 2.05 -14.42
C TRP A 102 25.31 1.15 -13.43
N ILE A 103 24.20 0.55 -13.85
CA ILE A 103 23.42 -0.40 -13.03
C ILE A 103 24.29 -1.60 -12.64
N GLU A 104 25.01 -2.20 -13.59
CA GLU A 104 25.91 -3.33 -13.35
C GLU A 104 27.02 -3.00 -12.36
N GLU A 105 27.63 -1.81 -12.45
CA GLU A 105 28.60 -1.33 -11.45
C GLU A 105 27.98 -1.16 -10.06
N GLN A 106 26.76 -0.61 -9.97
CA GLN A 106 26.09 -0.43 -8.67
C GLN A 106 25.70 -1.77 -8.03
N LEU A 107 25.33 -2.76 -8.85
CA LEU A 107 25.07 -4.12 -8.39
C LEU A 107 26.36 -4.78 -7.89
N ARG A 108 27.49 -4.58 -8.57
CA ARG A 108 28.80 -5.06 -8.10
C ARG A 108 29.25 -4.42 -6.78
N LEU A 109 28.85 -3.17 -6.55
CA LEU A 109 29.05 -2.47 -5.28
C LEU A 109 28.05 -2.88 -4.17
N GLY A 110 27.14 -3.82 -4.44
CA GLY A 110 26.19 -4.34 -3.45
C GLY A 110 25.10 -3.34 -3.04
N ARG A 111 24.80 -2.32 -3.86
CA ARG A 111 23.77 -1.34 -3.52
C ARG A 111 22.38 -1.95 -3.59
N ASN A 112 21.48 -1.44 -2.74
CA ASN A 112 20.08 -1.84 -2.74
C ASN A 112 19.40 -1.55 -4.10
N ALA A 113 18.75 -2.57 -4.66
CA ALA A 113 18.11 -2.50 -5.99
C ALA A 113 17.09 -1.36 -6.12
N MET A 114 16.30 -1.08 -5.08
CA MET A 114 15.33 0.03 -5.09
C MET A 114 16.00 1.41 -5.06
N ALA A 115 17.19 1.53 -4.46
CA ALA A 115 17.97 2.77 -4.54
C ALA A 115 18.53 2.98 -5.95
N ILE A 116 19.05 1.92 -6.59
CA ILE A 116 19.52 1.96 -7.98
C ILE A 116 18.37 2.39 -8.91
N TYR A 117 17.20 1.77 -8.80
CA TYR A 117 16.03 2.09 -9.61
C TYR A 117 15.57 3.55 -9.46
N ARG A 118 15.44 4.05 -8.21
CA ARG A 118 15.08 5.47 -7.98
C ARG A 118 16.10 6.44 -8.57
N ASN A 119 17.39 6.09 -8.55
CA ASN A 119 18.45 6.89 -9.14
C ASN A 119 18.39 6.89 -10.68
N VAL A 120 18.14 5.74 -11.30
CA VAL A 120 17.94 5.65 -12.77
C VAL A 120 16.73 6.49 -13.17
N ASN A 121 15.61 6.36 -12.47
CA ASN A 121 14.40 7.13 -12.74
C ASN A 121 14.59 8.64 -12.57
N ARG A 122 15.34 9.07 -11.55
CA ARG A 122 15.68 10.49 -11.36
C ARG A 122 16.60 11.02 -12.48
N LYS A 123 17.51 10.19 -12.99
CA LYS A 123 18.39 10.55 -14.13
C LYS A 123 17.64 10.58 -15.47
N LEU A 124 16.58 9.78 -15.60
CA LEU A 124 15.69 9.77 -16.76
C LEU A 124 14.74 10.98 -16.84
N THR A 125 14.62 11.77 -15.78
CA THR A 125 13.82 13.00 -15.79
C THR A 125 14.66 14.25 -16.03
N PRO A 126 14.85 14.67 -17.29
CA PRO A 126 15.08 16.07 -17.59
C PRO A 126 14.12 16.59 -18.67
N CYS A 127 12.79 16.44 -18.51
CA CYS A 127 11.84 17.03 -19.48
C CYS A 127 10.57 17.69 -18.91
N VAL A 128 10.25 17.61 -17.61
CA VAL A 128 8.92 18.07 -17.14
C VAL A 128 8.89 19.53 -16.63
N ASN A 129 10.02 20.15 -16.30
CA ASN A 129 10.03 21.50 -15.67
C ASN A 129 10.85 22.56 -16.44
N ARG A 130 10.55 22.79 -17.72
CA ARG A 130 11.09 23.94 -18.48
C ARG A 130 10.05 24.68 -19.35
N LYS A 131 8.77 24.59 -19.01
CA LYS A 131 7.72 25.44 -19.60
C LYS A 131 6.78 25.93 -18.50
N LEU A 132 7.16 27.01 -17.81
CA LEU A 132 6.28 27.91 -17.07
C LEU A 132 7.11 29.12 -16.60
N THR A 133 7.54 29.93 -17.57
CA THR A 133 7.88 31.34 -17.34
C THR A 133 7.08 32.14 -18.37
N PRO A 134 6.03 32.86 -17.97
CA PRO A 134 5.35 33.78 -18.88
C PRO A 134 6.20 35.05 -19.00
N LEU A 135 6.37 35.53 -20.24
CA LEU A 135 6.67 36.93 -20.54
C LEU A 135 5.35 37.70 -20.61
#